data_AF-A0A536BLA7-F1
#
_entry.id   AF-A0A536BLA7-F1
#
_cell.length_a   1.000
_cell.length_b   1.000
_cell.length_c   1.000
_cell.angle_alpha   90.00
_cell.angle_beta   90.00
_cell.angle_gamma   90.00
#
_symmetry.space_group_name_H-M   'P 1'
#
loop_
_entity.id
_entity.type
_entity.pdbx_description
1 polymer ?
#
loop_
_entity_poly.entity_id
_entity_poly.type
_entity_poly.pdbx_seq_one_letter_code
_entity_poly.pdbx_strand_id
1 'polypeptide(L)'
;MSAYEDAELADPLLKARILGHRANLHYVAGQPREAIAGYQAAIAAAENVMDMPALGGIYEGLAVSFRGTGDLTRALEYAQRSLRLFDTLQDVRMSAQLRNNMAEILLSQGRASEAEVLFLAGAEQLGHVGDRDHLPHLLAGAAEAALNQGNGARAVTHLTLALTAAQASADPTAKLAAERVGGRVMSAAGEGEAARRHFERALELAASVGSPTDMSRVAFDYGRALESQGEQSQALVRYRQAYEARQAADS
;
A
#
# COMPACT_ATOMS: atom_id res chain seq x y z
N MET A 1 6.68 -21.50 -27.06
CA MET A 1 8.13 -21.56 -26.82
C MET A 1 8.76 -20.49 -27.68
N SER A 2 9.08 -19.35 -27.05
CA SER A 2 9.64 -18.19 -27.74
C SER A 2 11.15 -18.36 -27.85
N ALA A 3 11.75 -17.97 -28.98
CA ALA A 3 13.16 -18.17 -29.37
C ALA A 3 14.23 -17.62 -28.38
N TYR A 4 13.82 -17.05 -27.26
CA TYR A 4 14.68 -16.60 -26.16
C TYR A 4 14.94 -17.66 -25.09
N GLU A 5 14.15 -18.74 -25.02
CA GLU A 5 14.36 -19.82 -24.03
C GLU A 5 15.61 -20.66 -24.33
N ASP A 6 15.98 -20.76 -25.62
CA ASP A 6 17.12 -21.55 -26.11
C ASP A 6 18.37 -20.69 -26.41
N ALA A 7 18.30 -19.36 -26.22
CA ALA A 7 19.49 -18.54 -26.22
C ALA A 7 20.18 -18.73 -24.86
N GLU A 8 21.21 -19.57 -24.81
CA GLU A 8 22.13 -19.64 -23.68
C GLU A 8 22.73 -18.24 -23.43
N LEU A 9 22.02 -17.41 -22.65
CA LEU A 9 22.53 -16.16 -22.12
C LEU A 9 23.67 -16.52 -21.19
N ALA A 10 24.89 -16.44 -21.71
CA ALA A 10 26.11 -16.76 -20.98
C ALA A 10 26.35 -15.83 -19.78
N ASP A 11 25.70 -14.67 -19.75
CA ASP A 11 25.73 -13.73 -18.62
C ASP A 11 24.58 -14.04 -17.62
N PRO A 12 24.91 -14.59 -16.43
CA PRO A 12 23.92 -14.93 -15.41
C PRO A 12 23.16 -13.71 -14.89
N LEU A 13 23.81 -12.54 -14.83
CA LEU A 13 23.19 -11.31 -14.34
C LEU A 13 22.16 -10.77 -15.33
N LEU A 14 22.50 -10.72 -16.62
CA LEU A 14 21.57 -10.32 -17.66
C LEU A 14 20.37 -11.27 -17.72
N LYS A 15 20.60 -12.57 -17.60
CA LYS A 15 19.54 -13.59 -17.53
C LYS A 15 18.60 -13.34 -16.35
N ALA A 16 19.14 -13.11 -15.15
CA ALA A 16 18.34 -12.81 -13.96
C ALA A 16 17.48 -11.54 -14.14
N ARG A 17 18.04 -10.46 -14.70
CA ARG A 17 17.30 -9.21 -14.95
C ARG A 17 16.16 -9.42 -15.94
N ILE A 18 16.39 -10.13 -17.05
CA ILE A 18 15.35 -10.43 -18.05
C ILE A 18 14.23 -11.26 -17.42
N LEU A 19 14.57 -12.29 -16.65
CA LEU A 19 13.59 -13.12 -15.94
C LEU A 19 12.77 -12.30 -14.93
N GLY A 20 13.42 -11.41 -14.18
CA GLY A 20 12.77 -10.50 -13.24
C GLY A 20 11.82 -9.51 -13.94
N HIS A 21 12.21 -8.96 -15.08
CA HIS A 21 11.33 -8.10 -15.88
C HIS A 21 10.12 -8.86 -16.43
N ARG A 22 10.32 -10.09 -16.93
CA ARG A 22 9.23 -10.94 -17.38
C ARG A 22 8.27 -11.30 -16.24
N ALA A 23 8.80 -11.59 -15.06
CA ALA A 23 7.99 -11.82 -13.87
C ALA A 23 7.15 -10.60 -13.50
N ASN A 24 7.71 -9.39 -13.62
CA ASN A 24 6.96 -8.16 -13.41
C ASN A 24 5.82 -7.97 -14.42
N LEU A 25 5.99 -8.39 -15.67
CA LEU A 25 4.92 -8.38 -16.66
C LEU A 25 3.77 -9.31 -16.26
N HIS A 26 4.05 -10.50 -15.75
CA HIS A 26 3.03 -11.39 -15.19
C HIS A 26 2.34 -10.77 -13.98
N TYR A 27 3.08 -10.12 -13.08
CA TYR A 27 2.50 -9.42 -11.93
C TYR A 27 1.52 -8.33 -12.37
N VAL A 28 1.93 -7.45 -13.28
CA VAL A 28 1.09 -6.37 -13.83
C VAL A 28 -0.13 -6.93 -14.58
N ALA A 29 0.02 -8.11 -15.22
CA ALA A 29 -1.09 -8.81 -15.87
C ALA A 29 -2.05 -9.53 -14.90
N GLY A 30 -1.87 -9.38 -13.58
CA GLY A 30 -2.73 -10.02 -12.58
C GLY A 30 -2.50 -11.54 -12.47
N GLN A 31 -1.29 -12.01 -12.81
CA GLN A 31 -0.90 -13.42 -12.82
C GLN A 31 0.16 -13.69 -11.73
N PRO A 32 -0.24 -13.67 -10.44
CA PRO A 32 0.71 -13.68 -9.34
C PRO A 32 1.48 -15.02 -9.22
N ARG A 33 0.91 -16.15 -9.67
CA ARG A 33 1.60 -17.46 -9.61
C ARG A 33 2.73 -17.54 -10.62
N GLU A 34 2.48 -17.06 -11.83
CA GLU A 34 3.45 -16.95 -12.91
C GLU A 34 4.55 -15.94 -12.57
N ALA A 35 4.19 -14.81 -11.95
CA ALA A 35 5.14 -13.85 -11.42
C ALA A 35 6.07 -14.50 -10.37
N ILE A 36 5.52 -15.21 -9.39
CA ILE A 36 6.30 -15.93 -8.37
C ILE A 36 7.30 -16.89 -9.02
N ALA A 37 6.84 -17.73 -9.96
CA ALA A 37 7.70 -18.67 -10.66
C ALA A 37 8.84 -17.96 -11.43
N GLY A 38 8.52 -16.85 -12.10
CA GLY A 38 9.49 -16.05 -12.84
C GLY A 38 10.54 -15.40 -11.94
N TYR A 39 10.14 -14.83 -10.80
CA TYR A 39 11.07 -14.24 -9.84
C TYR A 39 11.97 -15.29 -9.17
N GLN A 40 11.43 -16.48 -8.85
CA GLN A 40 12.23 -17.58 -8.32
C GLN A 40 13.27 -18.06 -9.34
N ALA A 41 12.89 -18.16 -10.62
CA ALA A 41 13.83 -18.46 -11.70
C ALA A 41 14.90 -17.36 -11.87
N ALA A 42 14.55 -16.08 -11.67
CA ALA A 42 15.49 -14.97 -11.70
C ALA A 42 16.54 -15.08 -10.59
N ILE A 43 16.13 -15.44 -9.36
CA ILE A 43 17.05 -15.67 -8.24
C ILE A 43 18.00 -16.84 -8.54
N ALA A 44 17.46 -17.96 -9.03
CA ALA A 44 18.28 -19.13 -9.37
C ALA A 44 19.30 -18.84 -10.48
N ALA A 45 18.95 -18.00 -11.45
CA ALA A 45 19.85 -17.59 -12.52
C ALA A 45 21.01 -16.70 -12.03
N ALA A 46 20.88 -16.01 -10.90
CA ALA A 46 21.87 -15.09 -10.36
C ALA A 46 22.94 -15.76 -9.47
N GLU A 47 23.03 -17.10 -9.50
CA GLU A 47 23.59 -18.02 -8.49
C GLU A 47 24.90 -17.62 -7.77
N ASN A 48 25.72 -16.69 -8.30
CA ASN A 48 26.92 -16.16 -7.62
C ASN A 48 27.25 -14.68 -7.92
N VAL A 49 26.36 -13.93 -8.58
CA VAL A 49 26.58 -12.51 -8.96
C VAL A 49 25.39 -11.68 -8.47
N MET A 50 25.56 -11.00 -7.34
CA MET A 50 24.46 -10.22 -6.75
C MET A 50 24.59 -8.72 -7.04
N ASP A 51 23.83 -8.30 -8.03
CA ASP A 51 23.34 -6.93 -8.14
C ASP A 51 22.28 -6.70 -7.06
N MET A 52 22.71 -6.09 -5.95
CA MET A 52 21.89 -5.85 -4.77
C MET A 52 20.59 -5.08 -5.09
N PRO A 53 20.61 -3.98 -5.88
CA PRO A 53 19.40 -3.34 -6.37
C PRO A 53 18.45 -4.28 -7.12
N ALA A 54 18.94 -5.05 -8.08
CA ALA A 54 18.10 -5.96 -8.87
C ALA A 54 17.47 -7.05 -7.98
N LEU A 55 18.24 -7.60 -7.04
CA LEU A 55 17.74 -8.58 -6.08
C LEU A 55 16.69 -7.98 -5.12
N GLY A 56 16.89 -6.72 -4.70
CA GLY A 56 15.91 -5.95 -3.93
C GLY A 56 14.57 -5.85 -4.65
N GLY A 57 14.58 -5.49 -5.93
CA GLY A 57 13.38 -5.44 -6.77
C GLY A 57 12.73 -6.81 -6.98
N ILE A 58 13.52 -7.87 -7.16
CA ILE A 58 12.97 -9.24 -7.28
C ILE A 58 12.28 -9.68 -5.99
N TYR A 59 12.84 -9.40 -4.82
CA TYR A 59 12.21 -9.70 -3.53
C TYR A 59 10.94 -8.86 -3.29
N GLU A 60 10.93 -7.60 -3.71
CA GLU A 60 9.73 -6.75 -3.68
C GLU A 60 8.62 -7.33 -4.55
N GLY A 61 8.95 -7.73 -5.78
CA GLY A 61 8.05 -8.43 -6.70
C GLY A 61 7.47 -9.72 -6.14
N LEU A 62 8.29 -10.54 -5.46
CA LEU A 62 7.81 -11.73 -4.75
C LEU A 62 6.86 -11.37 -3.61
N ALA A 63 7.17 -10.33 -2.83
CA ALA A 63 6.33 -9.90 -1.71
C ALA A 63 4.92 -9.52 -2.19
N VAL A 64 4.82 -8.67 -3.22
CA VAL A 64 3.52 -8.24 -3.76
C VAL A 64 2.77 -9.39 -4.44
N SER A 65 3.48 -10.31 -5.10
CA SER A 65 2.87 -11.47 -5.75
C SER A 65 2.32 -12.48 -4.72
N PHE A 66 3.07 -12.77 -3.65
CA PHE A 66 2.58 -13.62 -2.56
C PHE A 66 1.37 -13.01 -1.85
N ARG A 67 1.39 -11.69 -1.62
CA ARG A 67 0.22 -10.96 -1.10
C ARG A 67 -0.99 -11.14 -2.01
N GLY A 68 -0.81 -11.04 -3.33
CA GLY A 68 -1.86 -11.29 -4.33
C GLY A 68 -2.43 -12.72 -4.29
N THR A 69 -1.64 -13.71 -3.88
CA THR A 69 -2.12 -15.09 -3.66
C THR A 69 -2.74 -15.34 -2.28
N GLY A 70 -2.71 -14.35 -1.39
CA GLY A 70 -3.16 -14.48 0.01
C GLY A 70 -2.14 -15.09 0.96
N ASP A 71 -0.93 -15.45 0.50
CA ASP A 71 0.15 -15.95 1.35
C ASP A 71 0.89 -14.79 2.04
N LEU A 72 0.23 -14.23 3.06
CA LEU A 72 0.72 -13.07 3.78
C LEU A 72 2.02 -13.34 4.55
N THR A 73 2.26 -14.60 4.94
CA THR A 73 3.49 -15.00 5.65
C THR A 73 4.70 -14.88 4.74
N ARG A 74 4.64 -15.48 3.54
CA ARG A 74 5.74 -15.34 2.56
C ARG A 74 5.85 -13.92 2.04
N ALA A 75 4.73 -13.21 1.88
CA ALA A 75 4.75 -11.79 1.49
C ALA A 75 5.60 -10.94 2.47
N LEU A 76 5.38 -11.08 3.78
CA LEU A 76 6.17 -10.39 4.81
C LEU A 76 7.63 -10.83 4.80
N GLU A 77 7.91 -12.12 4.61
CA GLU A 77 9.28 -12.64 4.56
C GLU A 77 10.08 -12.00 3.41
N TYR A 78 9.52 -11.98 2.20
CA TYR A 78 10.19 -11.40 1.04
C TYR A 78 10.25 -9.87 1.11
N ALA A 79 9.23 -9.20 1.64
CA ALA A 79 9.28 -7.76 1.89
C ALA A 79 10.42 -7.40 2.86
N GLN A 80 10.59 -8.19 3.93
CA GLN A 80 11.67 -7.99 4.90
C GLN A 80 13.06 -8.27 4.30
N ARG A 81 13.19 -9.24 3.37
CA ARG A 81 14.43 -9.48 2.62
C ARG A 81 14.76 -8.29 1.71
N SER A 82 13.76 -7.78 0.98
CA SER A 82 13.91 -6.58 0.13
C SER A 82 14.29 -5.35 0.96
N LEU A 83 13.61 -5.15 2.09
CA LEU A 83 13.85 -4.01 2.98
C LEU A 83 15.29 -3.96 3.48
N ARG A 84 15.87 -5.10 3.89
CA ARG A 84 17.28 -5.15 4.32
C ARG A 84 18.24 -4.72 3.20
N LEU A 85 17.94 -5.06 1.96
CA LEU A 85 18.77 -4.66 0.82
C LEU A 85 18.66 -3.15 0.58
N PHE A 86 17.45 -2.59 0.53
CA PHE A 86 17.26 -1.16 0.30
C PHE A 86 17.73 -0.28 1.47
N ASP A 87 17.60 -0.75 2.72
CA ASP A 87 18.22 -0.08 3.87
C ASP A 87 19.77 -0.09 3.73
N THR A 88 20.37 -1.20 3.27
CA THR A 88 21.83 -1.27 3.02
C THR A 88 22.26 -0.32 1.91
N LEU A 89 21.43 -0.19 0.86
CA LEU A 89 21.66 0.72 -0.26
C LEU A 89 21.33 2.18 0.08
N GLN A 90 20.82 2.46 1.28
CA GLN A 90 20.34 3.78 1.71
C GLN A 90 19.27 4.35 0.77
N ASP A 91 18.48 3.48 0.13
CA ASP A 91 17.31 3.88 -0.64
C ASP A 91 16.15 4.09 0.31
N VAL A 92 16.07 5.31 0.85
CA VAL A 92 15.10 5.71 1.85
C VAL A 92 13.66 5.60 1.33
N ARG A 93 13.43 5.91 0.06
CA ARG A 93 12.08 5.87 -0.53
C ARG A 93 11.60 4.43 -0.69
N MET A 94 12.40 3.54 -1.27
CA MET A 94 12.02 2.13 -1.42
C MET A 94 11.85 1.45 -0.06
N SER A 95 12.72 1.77 0.90
CA SER A 95 12.62 1.21 2.25
C SER A 95 11.33 1.65 2.96
N ALA A 96 10.93 2.91 2.82
CA ALA A 96 9.67 3.43 3.34
C ALA A 96 8.44 2.80 2.67
N GLN A 97 8.47 2.59 1.36
CA GLN A 97 7.41 1.89 0.62
C GLN A 97 7.25 0.44 1.09
N LEU A 98 8.35 -0.28 1.31
CA LEU A 98 8.32 -1.64 1.85
C LEU A 98 7.76 -1.68 3.27
N ARG A 99 8.14 -0.72 4.13
CA ARG A 99 7.55 -0.55 5.47
C ARG A 99 6.04 -0.31 5.40
N ASN A 100 5.57 0.54 4.48
CA ASN A 100 4.13 0.76 4.22
C ASN A 100 3.42 -0.57 3.88
N ASN A 101 3.93 -1.28 2.89
CA ASN A 101 3.32 -2.53 2.41
C ASN A 101 3.27 -3.61 3.50
N MET A 102 4.35 -3.75 4.28
CA MET A 102 4.39 -4.67 5.41
C MET A 102 3.39 -4.27 6.50
N ALA A 103 3.30 -2.98 6.82
CA ALA A 103 2.38 -2.46 7.82
C ALA A 103 0.91 -2.68 7.41
N GLU A 104 0.56 -2.50 6.13
CA GLU A 104 -0.78 -2.82 5.63
C GLU A 104 -1.12 -4.32 5.77
N ILE A 105 -0.16 -5.21 5.48
CA ILE A 105 -0.33 -6.65 5.71
C ILE A 105 -0.56 -6.93 7.20
N LEU A 106 0.22 -6.31 8.09
CA LEU A 106 0.04 -6.48 9.53
C LEU A 106 -1.32 -5.97 10.02
N LEU A 107 -1.82 -4.85 9.49
CA LEU A 107 -3.17 -4.37 9.78
C LEU A 107 -4.24 -5.38 9.36
N SER A 108 -4.11 -5.97 8.17
CA SER A 108 -5.04 -7.00 7.69
C SER A 108 -5.05 -8.25 8.58
N GLN A 109 -3.97 -8.50 9.32
CA GLN A 109 -3.83 -9.59 10.29
C GLN A 109 -4.25 -9.18 11.72
N GLY A 110 -4.75 -7.95 11.92
CA GLY A 110 -5.10 -7.43 13.25
C GLY A 110 -3.90 -7.03 14.12
N ARG A 111 -2.67 -7.06 13.57
CA ARG A 111 -1.41 -6.74 14.27
C ARG A 111 -1.13 -5.24 14.24
N ALA A 112 -2.08 -4.46 14.73
CA ALA A 112 -2.10 -3.01 14.56
C ALA A 112 -0.94 -2.28 15.26
N SER A 113 -0.50 -2.75 16.44
CA SER A 113 0.65 -2.14 17.14
C SER A 113 1.95 -2.32 16.36
N GLU A 114 2.18 -3.48 15.74
CA GLU A 114 3.36 -3.73 14.91
C GLU A 114 3.32 -2.94 13.60
N ALA A 115 2.13 -2.82 12.99
CA ALA A 115 1.94 -1.98 11.81
C ALA A 115 2.28 -0.51 12.09
N GLU A 116 1.80 0.02 13.23
CA GLU A 116 2.07 1.40 13.62
C GLU A 116 3.57 1.68 13.76
N VAL A 117 4.33 0.74 14.33
CA VAL A 117 5.80 0.86 14.44
C VAL A 117 6.45 0.97 13.07
N LEU A 118 6.04 0.14 12.10
CA LEU A 118 6.59 0.19 10.75
C LEU A 118 6.21 1.48 10.00
N PHE A 119 4.96 1.93 10.13
CA PHE A 119 4.53 3.20 9.55
C PHE A 119 5.36 4.38 10.08
N LEU A 120 5.52 4.46 11.40
CA LEU A 120 6.27 5.55 12.02
C LEU A 120 7.77 5.51 11.69
N ALA A 121 8.37 4.32 11.66
CA ALA A 121 9.77 4.17 11.25
C ALA A 121 10.00 4.67 9.81
N GLY A 122 9.10 4.35 8.87
CA GLY A 122 9.19 4.86 7.52
C GLY A 122 8.95 6.37 7.44
N ALA A 123 7.97 6.89 8.19
CA ALA A 123 7.64 8.31 8.22
C ALA A 123 8.82 9.15 8.76
N GLU A 124 9.50 8.68 9.81
CA GLU A 124 10.70 9.32 10.37
C GLU A 124 11.81 9.44 9.31
N GLN A 125 12.11 8.34 8.61
CA GLN A 125 13.13 8.33 7.56
C GLN A 125 12.80 9.27 6.39
N LEU A 126 11.54 9.24 5.92
CA LEU A 126 11.08 10.15 4.86
C LEU A 126 11.13 11.62 5.30
N GLY A 127 10.81 11.90 6.57
CA GLY A 127 10.92 13.23 7.16
C GLY A 127 12.33 13.80 7.11
N HIS A 128 13.36 12.98 7.33
CA HIS A 128 14.76 13.39 7.26
C HIS A 128 15.22 13.75 5.85
N VAL A 129 14.71 13.07 4.82
CA VAL A 129 15.05 13.35 3.41
C VAL A 129 14.09 14.34 2.74
N GLY A 130 13.05 14.78 3.45
CA GLY A 130 12.07 15.75 2.96
C GLY A 130 11.15 15.20 1.86
N ASP A 131 10.88 13.88 1.83
CA ASP A 131 9.92 13.31 0.90
C ASP A 131 8.50 13.71 1.31
N ARG A 132 7.88 14.58 0.53
CA ARG A 132 6.56 15.14 0.84
C ARG A 132 5.41 14.30 0.30
N ASP A 133 5.68 13.35 -0.58
CA ASP A 133 4.63 12.62 -1.30
C ASP A 133 4.30 11.29 -0.62
N HIS A 134 5.31 10.55 -0.14
CA HIS A 134 5.08 9.28 0.55
C HIS A 134 4.83 9.42 2.05
N LEU A 135 5.37 10.49 2.67
CA LEU A 135 5.21 10.75 4.11
C LEU A 135 3.75 10.77 4.58
N PRO A 136 2.79 11.44 3.89
CA PRO A 136 1.40 11.46 4.30
C PRO A 136 0.75 10.08 4.34
N HIS A 137 1.11 9.18 3.42
CA HIS A 137 0.56 7.81 3.39
C HIS A 137 0.94 7.02 4.64
N LEU A 138 2.20 7.09 5.05
CA LEU A 138 2.68 6.42 6.25
C LEU A 138 2.02 6.98 7.52
N LEU A 139 1.87 8.31 7.61
CA LEU A 139 1.19 8.95 8.75
C LEU A 139 -0.31 8.61 8.79
N ALA A 140 -0.98 8.55 7.64
CA ALA A 140 -2.36 8.09 7.55
C ALA A 140 -2.49 6.61 7.96
N GLY A 141 -1.54 5.76 7.54
CA GLY A 141 -1.44 4.37 8.00
C GLY A 141 -1.24 4.25 9.51
N ALA A 142 -0.37 5.08 10.10
CA ALA A 142 -0.18 5.13 11.55
C ALA A 142 -1.46 5.56 12.29
N ALA A 143 -2.20 6.53 11.75
CA ALA A 143 -3.51 6.94 12.29
C ALA A 143 -4.53 5.79 12.24
N GLU A 144 -4.59 5.07 11.11
CA GLU A 144 -5.44 3.88 10.95
C GLU A 144 -5.04 2.76 11.93
N ALA A 145 -3.73 2.54 12.12
CA ALA A 145 -3.22 1.57 13.08
C ALA A 145 -3.54 1.93 14.53
N ALA A 146 -3.41 3.21 14.92
CA ALA A 146 -3.80 3.69 16.24
C ALA A 146 -5.30 3.57 16.47
N LEU A 147 -6.12 3.84 15.44
CA LEU A 147 -7.56 3.67 15.50
C LEU A 147 -7.96 2.20 15.72
N ASN A 148 -7.32 1.26 15.01
CA ASN A 148 -7.57 -0.18 15.18
C ASN A 148 -7.14 -0.71 16.55
N GLN A 149 -6.25 0.00 17.25
CA GLN A 149 -5.88 -0.29 18.65
C GLN A 149 -6.88 0.32 19.66
N GLY A 150 -7.90 1.06 19.20
CA GLY A 150 -8.82 1.81 20.06
C GLY A 150 -8.21 3.07 20.67
N ASN A 151 -7.01 3.49 20.23
CA ASN A 151 -6.34 4.68 20.74
C ASN A 151 -6.70 5.91 19.91
N GLY A 152 -7.89 6.46 20.16
CA GLY A 152 -8.41 7.64 19.44
C GLY A 152 -7.51 8.87 19.54
N ALA A 153 -6.88 9.11 20.70
CA ALA A 153 -5.98 10.25 20.88
C ALA A 153 -4.78 10.18 19.93
N ARG A 154 -4.09 9.04 19.86
CA ARG A 154 -2.98 8.83 18.92
C ARG A 154 -3.45 8.88 17.46
N ALA A 155 -4.63 8.32 17.17
CA ALA A 155 -5.20 8.36 15.83
C ALA A 155 -5.41 9.82 15.34
N VAL A 156 -5.93 10.69 16.21
CA VAL A 156 -6.08 12.13 15.91
C VAL A 156 -4.72 12.82 15.73
N THR A 157 -3.73 12.52 16.59
CA THR A 157 -2.38 13.07 16.45
C THR A 157 -1.76 12.72 15.10
N HIS A 158 -1.75 11.43 14.74
CA HIS A 158 -1.18 10.97 13.48
C HIS A 158 -1.96 11.49 12.27
N LEU A 159 -3.29 11.56 12.36
CA LEU A 159 -4.12 12.13 11.30
C LEU A 159 -3.78 13.60 11.07
N THR A 160 -3.58 14.38 12.13
CA THR A 160 -3.22 15.80 12.03
C THR A 160 -1.89 15.95 11.30
N LEU A 161 -0.89 15.13 11.67
CA LEU A 161 0.39 15.09 10.97
C LEU A 161 0.22 14.69 9.50
N ALA A 162 -0.62 13.70 9.21
CA ALA A 162 -0.89 13.24 7.84
C ALA A 162 -1.53 14.34 6.98
N LEU A 163 -2.56 15.03 7.50
CA LEU A 163 -3.23 16.13 6.80
C LEU A 163 -2.29 17.32 6.57
N THR A 164 -1.46 17.67 7.56
CA THR A 164 -0.44 18.73 7.42
C THR A 164 0.59 18.36 6.35
N ALA A 165 1.11 17.12 6.37
CA ALA A 165 2.05 16.66 5.34
C ALA A 165 1.39 16.63 3.95
N ALA A 166 0.15 16.18 3.86
CA ALA A 166 -0.60 16.11 2.60
C ALA A 166 -0.86 17.49 1.97
N GLN A 167 -0.99 18.56 2.76
CA GLN A 167 -1.11 19.93 2.23
C GLN A 167 0.12 20.34 1.40
N ALA A 168 1.31 19.86 1.79
CA ALA A 168 2.57 20.15 1.12
C ALA A 168 2.91 19.17 -0.02
N SER A 169 2.09 18.12 -0.21
CA SER A 169 2.27 17.14 -1.27
C SER A 169 1.64 17.59 -2.59
N ALA A 170 2.32 17.27 -3.69
CA ALA A 170 1.79 17.42 -5.04
C ALA A 170 0.93 16.21 -5.46
N ASP A 171 1.01 15.11 -4.71
CA ASP A 171 0.26 13.87 -4.97
C ASP A 171 -1.19 14.00 -4.45
N PRO A 172 -2.21 13.99 -5.33
CA PRO A 172 -3.60 14.00 -4.89
C PRO A 172 -4.01 12.73 -4.14
N THR A 173 -3.31 11.60 -4.34
CA THR A 173 -3.58 10.35 -3.63
C THR A 173 -3.17 10.42 -2.15
N ALA A 174 -2.15 11.21 -1.81
CA ALA A 174 -1.74 11.48 -0.44
C ALA A 174 -2.84 12.21 0.34
N LYS A 175 -3.45 13.24 -0.27
CA LYS A 175 -4.60 13.95 0.30
C LYS A 175 -5.80 13.03 0.45
N LEU A 176 -6.10 12.22 -0.58
CA LEU A 176 -7.20 11.25 -0.55
C LEU A 176 -7.05 10.28 0.63
N ALA A 177 -5.86 9.70 0.81
CA ALA A 177 -5.59 8.75 1.87
C ALA A 177 -5.80 9.38 3.27
N ALA A 178 -5.26 10.59 3.49
CA ALA A 178 -5.41 11.30 4.75
C ALA A 178 -6.89 11.67 5.04
N GLU A 179 -7.63 12.16 4.05
CA GLU A 179 -9.05 12.49 4.19
C GLU A 179 -9.91 11.25 4.47
N ARG A 180 -9.67 10.13 3.78
CA ARG A 180 -10.37 8.86 4.04
C ARG A 180 -10.17 8.39 5.49
N VAL A 181 -8.92 8.41 5.97
CA VAL A 181 -8.63 8.03 7.36
C VAL A 181 -9.23 9.04 8.34
N GLY A 182 -9.25 10.33 7.98
CA GLY A 182 -9.91 11.37 8.77
C GLY A 182 -11.39 11.10 9.00
N GLY A 183 -12.10 10.66 7.96
CA GLY A 183 -13.50 10.24 8.07
C GLY A 183 -13.70 9.13 9.10
N ARG A 184 -12.83 8.12 9.09
CA ARG A 184 -12.87 7.00 10.05
C ARG A 184 -12.53 7.42 11.47
N VAL A 185 -11.50 8.23 11.66
CA VAL A 185 -11.07 8.71 12.98
C VAL A 185 -12.15 9.58 13.60
N MET A 186 -12.74 10.52 12.84
CA MET A 186 -13.81 11.38 13.35
C MET A 186 -15.09 10.60 13.63
N SER A 187 -15.43 9.60 12.80
CA SER A 187 -16.58 8.73 13.05
C SER A 187 -16.42 7.97 14.37
N ALA A 188 -15.24 7.42 14.64
CA ALA A 188 -14.94 6.75 15.89
C ALA A 188 -14.90 7.68 17.11
N ALA A 189 -14.61 8.97 16.89
CA ALA A 189 -14.69 10.00 17.93
C ALA A 189 -16.14 10.48 18.20
N GLY A 190 -17.14 10.01 17.44
CA GLY A 190 -18.53 10.47 17.55
C GLY A 190 -18.81 11.79 16.81
N GLU A 191 -17.83 12.31 16.07
CA GLU A 191 -17.90 13.58 15.34
C GLU A 191 -18.48 13.35 13.93
N GLY A 192 -19.78 12.99 13.85
CA GLY A 192 -20.42 12.56 12.60
C GLY A 192 -20.34 13.57 11.45
N GLU A 193 -20.59 14.86 11.73
CA GLU A 193 -20.48 15.93 10.73
C GLU A 193 -19.04 16.13 10.22
N ALA A 194 -18.04 16.00 11.11
CA ALA A 194 -16.64 16.08 10.69
C ALA A 194 -16.25 14.86 9.84
N ALA A 195 -16.70 13.67 10.24
CA ALA A 195 -16.49 12.44 9.49
C ALA A 195 -17.05 12.55 8.06
N ARG A 196 -18.28 13.04 7.94
CA ARG A 196 -18.95 13.30 6.66
C ARG A 196 -18.14 14.22 5.76
N ARG A 197 -17.66 15.37 6.27
CA ARG A 197 -16.85 16.31 5.50
C ARG A 197 -15.58 15.65 4.95
N HIS A 198 -14.87 14.89 5.79
CA HIS A 198 -13.68 14.16 5.38
C HIS A 198 -13.98 13.10 4.29
N PHE A 199 -15.04 12.32 4.43
CA PHE A 199 -15.43 11.34 3.41
C PHE A 199 -15.87 11.99 2.10
N GLU A 200 -16.64 13.07 2.14
CA GLU A 200 -17.04 13.82 0.94
C GLU A 200 -15.82 14.39 0.21
N ARG A 201 -14.87 14.97 0.94
CA ARG A 201 -13.58 15.43 0.41
C ARG A 201 -12.78 14.29 -0.24
N ALA A 202 -12.72 13.13 0.41
CA ALA A 202 -12.03 11.96 -0.12
C ALA A 202 -12.70 11.41 -1.40
N LEU A 203 -14.04 11.45 -1.49
CA LEU A 203 -14.78 11.06 -2.70
C LEU A 203 -14.54 12.05 -3.86
N GLU A 204 -14.53 13.36 -3.59
CA GLU A 204 -14.18 14.38 -4.59
C GLU A 204 -12.76 14.15 -5.14
N LEU A 205 -11.81 13.88 -4.24
CA LEU A 205 -10.43 13.57 -4.63
C LEU A 205 -10.37 12.28 -5.46
N ALA A 206 -11.04 11.21 -5.04
CA ALA A 206 -11.11 9.94 -5.78
C ALA A 206 -11.67 10.12 -7.20
N ALA A 207 -12.69 10.95 -7.36
CA ALA A 207 -13.24 11.30 -8.66
C ALA A 207 -12.25 12.11 -9.51
N SER A 208 -11.55 13.07 -8.89
CA SER A 208 -10.56 13.92 -9.60
C SER A 208 -9.35 13.15 -10.13
N VAL A 209 -8.91 12.10 -9.42
CA VAL A 209 -7.81 11.22 -9.88
C VAL A 209 -8.28 10.10 -10.81
N GLY A 210 -9.60 9.97 -11.00
CA GLY A 210 -10.19 8.93 -11.85
C GLY A 210 -9.91 7.51 -11.34
N SER A 211 -9.97 7.28 -10.02
CA SER A 211 -9.71 5.97 -9.41
C SER A 211 -11.01 5.33 -8.90
N PRO A 212 -11.64 4.42 -9.67
CA PRO A 212 -12.82 3.69 -9.21
C PRO A 212 -12.54 2.82 -7.98
N THR A 213 -11.31 2.29 -7.86
CA THR A 213 -10.86 1.53 -6.70
C THR A 213 -10.87 2.37 -5.43
N ASP A 214 -10.33 3.60 -5.48
CA ASP A 214 -10.35 4.49 -4.32
C ASP A 214 -11.76 4.98 -4.01
N MET A 215 -12.56 5.29 -5.03
CA MET A 215 -13.95 5.67 -4.85
C MET A 215 -14.75 4.55 -4.15
N SER A 216 -14.53 3.30 -4.55
CA SER A 216 -15.13 2.13 -3.92
C SER A 216 -14.72 2.03 -2.45
N ARG A 217 -13.43 2.14 -2.17
CA ARG A 217 -12.87 2.04 -0.81
C ARG A 217 -13.40 3.15 0.12
N VAL A 218 -13.41 4.40 -0.34
CA VAL A 218 -13.92 5.54 0.44
C VAL A 218 -15.42 5.40 0.70
N ALA A 219 -16.20 5.05 -0.33
CA ALA A 219 -17.65 4.88 -0.20
C ALA A 219 -18.00 3.73 0.77
N PHE A 220 -17.22 2.64 0.76
CA PHE A 220 -17.40 1.54 1.71
C PHE A 220 -17.09 1.97 3.16
N ASP A 221 -15.97 2.65 3.39
CA ASP A 221 -15.61 3.16 4.72
C ASP A 221 -16.65 4.18 5.23
N TYR A 222 -17.19 5.02 4.34
CA TYR A 222 -18.24 5.97 4.69
C TYR A 222 -19.57 5.26 5.02
N GLY A 223 -19.95 4.23 4.25
CA GLY A 223 -21.12 3.40 4.56
C GLY A 223 -21.03 2.78 5.95
N ARG A 224 -19.85 2.23 6.32
CA ARG A 224 -19.60 1.69 7.65
C ARG A 224 -19.70 2.73 8.77
N ALA A 225 -19.21 3.94 8.51
CA ALA A 225 -19.30 5.04 9.47
C ALA A 225 -20.75 5.51 9.68
N LEU A 226 -21.58 5.54 8.64
CA LEU A 226 -23.00 5.86 8.75
C LEU A 226 -23.78 4.76 9.47
N GLU A 227 -23.45 3.49 9.20
CA GLU A 227 -24.05 2.34 9.87
C GLU A 227 -23.76 2.34 11.38
N SER A 228 -22.53 2.64 11.80
CA SER A 228 -22.20 2.75 13.24
C SER A 228 -22.91 3.92 13.94
N GLN A 229 -23.37 4.91 13.18
CA GLN A 229 -24.17 6.05 13.66
C GLN A 229 -25.69 5.80 13.59
N GLY A 230 -26.12 4.65 13.08
CA GLY A 230 -27.54 4.29 12.95
C GLY A 230 -28.21 4.82 11.68
N GLU A 231 -27.46 5.43 10.76
CA GLU A 231 -27.96 6.03 9.52
C GLU A 231 -28.11 5.02 8.37
N GLN A 232 -28.89 3.96 8.60
CA GLN A 232 -28.99 2.80 7.70
C GLN A 232 -29.31 3.15 6.24
N SER A 233 -30.27 4.06 6.01
CA SER A 233 -30.66 4.46 4.65
C SER A 233 -29.52 5.13 3.90
N GLN A 234 -28.74 5.99 4.57
CA GLN A 234 -27.59 6.65 3.94
C GLN A 234 -26.42 5.67 3.74
N ALA A 235 -26.19 4.76 4.70
CA ALA A 235 -25.19 3.71 4.58
C ALA A 235 -25.42 2.84 3.33
N LEU A 236 -26.66 2.42 3.06
CA LEU A 236 -27.01 1.64 1.88
C LEU A 236 -26.73 2.36 0.56
N VAL A 237 -26.94 3.68 0.51
CA VAL A 237 -26.59 4.50 -0.66
C VAL A 237 -25.07 4.47 -0.88
N ARG A 238 -24.27 4.61 0.18
CA ARG A 238 -22.80 4.56 0.09
C ARG A 238 -22.28 3.17 -0.27
N TYR A 239 -22.88 2.10 0.26
CA TYR A 239 -22.54 0.74 -0.13
C TYR A 239 -22.86 0.44 -1.60
N ARG A 240 -23.99 0.95 -2.12
CA ARG A 240 -24.30 0.85 -3.55
C ARG A 240 -23.27 1.58 -4.40
N GLN A 241 -22.93 2.80 -4.02
CA GLN A 241 -21.88 3.58 -4.68
C GLN A 241 -20.54 2.82 -4.68
N ALA A 242 -20.19 2.17 -3.56
CA ALA A 242 -18.97 1.38 -3.46
C ALA A 242 -18.97 0.17 -4.43
N TYR A 243 -20.12 -0.50 -4.56
CA TYR A 243 -20.30 -1.63 -5.47
C TYR A 243 -20.21 -1.22 -6.94
N GLU A 244 -20.90 -0.13 -7.33
CA GLU A 244 -20.86 0.39 -8.70
C GLU A 244 -19.44 0.83 -9.10
N ALA A 245 -18.72 1.51 -8.19
CA ALA A 245 -17.33 1.89 -8.40
C ALA A 245 -16.41 0.67 -8.54
N ARG A 246 -16.70 -0.44 -7.83
CA ARG A 246 -15.93 -1.68 -7.94
C ARG A 246 -16.14 -2.34 -9.30
N GLN A 247 -17.37 -2.40 -9.80
CA GLN A 247 -17.65 -2.94 -11.14
C GLN A 247 -16.90 -2.17 -12.24
N ALA A 248 -16.83 -0.84 -12.11
CA ALA A 248 -16.08 0.00 -13.03
C ALA A 248 -14.55 -0.17 -12.93
N ALA A 249 -14.03 -0.67 -11.80
CA ALA A 249 -12.61 -0.98 -11.64
C ALA A 249 -12.21 -2.32 -12.30
N ASP A 250 -13.16 -3.25 -12.37
CA ASP A 250 -12.94 -4.61 -12.89
C ASP A 250 -13.28 -4.71 -14.42
N SER A 251 -13.74 -3.61 -15.04
CA SER A 251 -14.10 -3.50 -16.47
C SER A 251 -13.00 -2.86 -17.31
#